data_AF-A0A534M1C9-F1
#
_entry.id   AF-A0A534M1C9-F1
#
_cell.length_a   1.000
_cell.length_b   1.000
_cell.length_c   1.000
_cell.angle_alpha   90.00
_cell.angle_beta   90.00
_cell.angle_gamma   90.00
#
_symmetry.space_group_name_H-M   'P 1'
#
loop_
_entity.id
_entity.type
_entity.pdbx_description
1 polymer ?
#
loop_
_entity_poly.entity_id
_entity_poly.type
_entity_poly.pdbx_seq_one_letter_code
_entity_poly.pdbx_strand_id
1 'polypeptide(L)'
;KGILTAEDATLAVEHGVAGIIVSNHGGRQLDSTVGTLEALPDIVAAVQGRVEVFMDGGVRRGTDVLKALALGAKAVLIGRSILWGLALGGSDGVRRVLEHLRGELELAMALTGRAAIAQVDRSLIQRV
;
A
#
# COMPACT_ATOMS: atom_id res chain seq x y z
N LYS A 1 -10.99 7.27 -1.31
CA LYS A 1 -10.55 5.94 -0.81
C LYS A 1 -11.54 4.91 -1.30
N GLY A 2 -11.07 3.76 -1.79
CA GLY A 2 -11.95 2.67 -2.22
C GLY A 2 -11.92 2.37 -3.73
N ILE A 3 -11.08 3.07 -4.49
CA ILE A 3 -10.95 2.87 -5.93
C ILE A 3 -10.23 1.55 -6.18
N LEU A 4 -10.79 0.71 -7.05
CA LEU A 4 -10.26 -0.60 -7.43
C LEU A 4 -10.10 -0.78 -8.94
N THR A 5 -10.44 0.24 -9.75
CA THR A 5 -10.40 0.19 -11.21
C THR A 5 -9.68 1.41 -11.80
N ALA A 6 -9.16 1.27 -13.02
CA ALA A 6 -8.47 2.34 -13.73
C ALA A 6 -9.43 3.45 -14.17
N GLU A 7 -10.66 3.08 -14.51
CA GLU A 7 -11.74 3.98 -14.93
C GLU A 7 -12.08 4.96 -13.80
N ASP A 8 -12.32 4.45 -12.60
CA ASP A 8 -12.62 5.28 -11.42
C ASP A 8 -11.41 6.13 -11.02
N ALA A 9 -10.19 5.62 -11.20
CA ALA A 9 -8.98 6.40 -10.95
C ALA A 9 -8.86 7.59 -11.91
N THR A 10 -9.17 7.38 -13.19
CA THR A 10 -9.19 8.45 -14.20
C THR A 10 -10.23 9.51 -13.86
N LEU A 11 -11.47 9.08 -13.57
CA LEU A 11 -12.55 9.98 -13.15
C LEU A 11 -12.18 10.77 -11.90
N ALA A 12 -11.58 10.12 -10.89
CA ALA A 12 -11.18 10.80 -9.66
C ALA A 12 -10.19 11.93 -9.93
N VAL A 13 -9.21 11.70 -10.81
CA VAL A 13 -8.26 12.75 -11.20
C VAL A 13 -8.94 13.87 -11.97
N GLU A 14 -9.87 13.57 -12.89
CA GLU A 14 -10.65 14.59 -13.61
C GLU A 14 -11.50 15.47 -12.68
N HIS A 15 -11.96 14.91 -11.57
CA HIS A 15 -12.69 15.63 -10.52
C HIS A 15 -11.78 16.37 -9.53
N GLY A 16 -10.46 16.39 -9.77
CA GLY A 16 -9.52 17.22 -9.00
C GLY A 16 -9.24 16.72 -7.59
N VAL A 17 -9.32 15.41 -7.33
CA VAL A 17 -8.91 14.86 -6.02
C VAL A 17 -7.42 15.09 -5.77
N ALA A 18 -7.02 15.21 -4.50
CA ALA A 18 -5.60 15.37 -4.13
C ALA A 18 -4.80 14.05 -4.12
N GLY A 19 -5.50 12.91 -4.11
CA GLY A 19 -4.86 11.59 -4.01
C GLY A 19 -5.88 10.46 -3.99
N ILE A 20 -5.38 9.25 -4.26
CA ILE A 20 -6.19 8.03 -4.36
C ILE A 20 -5.70 7.03 -3.33
N ILE A 21 -6.63 6.31 -2.69
CA ILE A 21 -6.30 5.16 -1.83
C ILE A 21 -6.96 3.92 -2.43
N VAL A 22 -6.13 3.03 -2.99
CA VAL A 22 -6.54 1.72 -3.49
C VAL A 22 -6.91 0.85 -2.29
N SER A 23 -8.17 0.43 -2.24
CA SER A 23 -8.73 -0.23 -1.05
C SER A 23 -10.00 -1.00 -1.39
N ASN A 24 -10.09 -2.25 -0.93
CA ASN A 24 -11.34 -3.01 -0.90
C ASN A 24 -11.97 -3.02 0.51
N HIS A 25 -11.64 -2.00 1.31
CA HIS A 25 -12.05 -1.88 2.71
C HIS A 25 -11.62 -3.07 3.58
N GLY A 26 -10.53 -3.74 3.20
CA GLY A 26 -10.03 -4.92 3.89
C GLY A 26 -10.94 -6.15 3.76
N GLY A 27 -11.67 -6.27 2.65
CA GLY A 27 -12.58 -7.38 2.34
C GLY A 27 -13.87 -7.36 3.15
N ARG A 28 -14.39 -6.15 3.47
CA ARG A 28 -15.53 -5.97 4.38
C ARG A 28 -16.74 -5.27 3.74
N GLN A 29 -16.66 -4.96 2.46
CA GLN A 29 -17.74 -4.30 1.73
C GLN A 29 -18.23 -5.26 0.66
N LEU A 30 -17.90 -5.02 -0.61
CA LEU A 30 -18.16 -6.00 -1.66
C LEU A 30 -17.13 -7.14 -1.56
N ASP A 31 -17.62 -8.37 -1.40
CA ASP A 31 -16.78 -9.57 -1.42
C ASP A 31 -16.46 -9.99 -2.87
N SER A 32 -15.47 -10.87 -3.03
CA SER A 32 -15.01 -11.38 -4.34
C SER A 32 -14.45 -10.30 -5.28
N THR A 33 -14.11 -9.12 -4.76
CA THR A 33 -13.34 -8.11 -5.50
C THR A 33 -11.88 -8.51 -5.62
N VAL A 34 -11.19 -7.95 -6.62
CA VAL A 34 -9.74 -8.05 -6.78
C VAL A 34 -8.95 -7.68 -5.51
N GLY A 35 -7.78 -8.29 -5.34
CA GLY A 35 -6.85 -7.91 -4.29
C GLY A 35 -6.31 -6.49 -4.52
N THR A 36 -6.13 -5.70 -3.45
CA THR A 36 -5.69 -4.29 -3.59
C THR A 36 -4.30 -4.15 -4.21
N LEU A 37 -3.38 -5.08 -3.92
CA LEU A 37 -2.05 -5.12 -4.54
C LEU A 37 -2.12 -5.47 -6.04
N GLU A 38 -3.13 -6.23 -6.45
CA GLU A 38 -3.33 -6.63 -7.84
C GLU A 38 -3.96 -5.50 -8.66
N ALA A 39 -4.88 -4.72 -8.07
CA ALA A 39 -5.47 -3.54 -8.69
C ALA A 39 -4.50 -2.34 -8.78
N LEU A 40 -3.52 -2.27 -7.88
CA LEU A 40 -2.62 -1.13 -7.74
C LEU A 40 -1.91 -0.70 -9.05
N PRO A 41 -1.30 -1.60 -9.85
CA PRO A 41 -0.55 -1.20 -11.05
C PRO A 41 -1.41 -0.51 -12.10
N ASP A 42 -2.64 -0.98 -12.30
CA ASP A 42 -3.55 -0.42 -13.31
C ASP A 42 -4.01 0.98 -12.89
N ILE A 43 -4.26 1.19 -11.60
CA ILE A 43 -4.59 2.50 -11.03
C ILE A 43 -3.41 3.46 -11.14
N VAL A 44 -2.19 3.02 -10.81
CA VAL A 44 -0.97 3.84 -10.96
C VAL A 44 -0.78 4.25 -12.41
N ALA A 45 -0.99 3.33 -13.36
CA ALA A 45 -0.91 3.61 -14.78
C ALA A 45 -1.96 4.63 -15.24
N ALA A 46 -3.20 4.54 -14.76
CA ALA A 46 -4.27 5.48 -15.09
C ALA A 46 -4.05 6.89 -14.52
N VAL A 47 -3.46 6.99 -13.32
CA VAL A 47 -3.18 8.26 -12.66
C VAL A 47 -2.08 9.04 -13.36
N GLN A 48 -1.09 8.37 -13.96
CA GLN A 48 0.02 8.99 -14.69
C GLN A 48 0.78 10.04 -13.86
N GLY A 49 0.93 9.79 -12.55
CA GLY A 49 1.63 10.70 -11.63
C GLY A 49 0.94 12.03 -11.35
N ARG A 50 -0.30 12.24 -11.83
CA ARG A 50 -1.07 13.48 -11.59
C ARG A 50 -1.42 13.71 -10.12
N VAL A 51 -1.61 12.63 -9.36
CA VAL A 51 -1.85 12.64 -7.92
C VAL A 51 -1.11 11.49 -7.24
N GLU A 52 -0.91 11.58 -5.92
CA GLU A 52 -0.30 10.47 -5.17
C GLU A 52 -1.29 9.30 -5.02
N VAL A 53 -0.76 8.08 -5.17
CA VAL A 53 -1.53 6.84 -4.99
C VAL A 53 -1.05 6.14 -3.74
N PHE A 54 -1.96 5.78 -2.85
CA PHE A 54 -1.72 5.01 -1.64
C PHE A 54 -2.48 3.68 -1.72
N MET A 55 -2.15 2.73 -0.84
CA MET A 55 -2.83 1.43 -0.79
C MET A 55 -3.08 0.97 0.64
N ASP A 56 -4.24 0.34 0.90
CA ASP A 56 -4.47 -0.47 2.10
C ASP A 56 -4.89 -1.90 1.73
N GLY A 57 -5.12 -2.72 2.76
CA GLY A 57 -5.58 -4.10 2.58
C GLY A 57 -4.41 -5.09 2.52
N GLY A 58 -4.44 -6.11 3.38
CA GLY A 58 -3.46 -7.21 3.34
C GLY A 58 -2.03 -6.93 3.81
N VAL A 59 -1.57 -5.68 3.95
CA VAL A 59 -0.19 -5.35 4.36
C VAL A 59 0.13 -5.84 5.78
N ARG A 60 1.00 -6.85 5.92
CA ARG A 60 1.37 -7.43 7.23
C ARG A 60 2.87 -7.58 7.43
N ARG A 61 3.67 -7.48 6.38
CA ARG A 61 5.13 -7.58 6.42
C ARG A 61 5.80 -6.39 5.76
N GLY A 62 7.06 -6.14 6.11
CA GLY A 62 7.90 -5.14 5.42
C GLY A 62 8.04 -5.40 3.92
N THR A 63 8.08 -6.67 3.50
CA THR A 63 8.10 -7.05 2.08
C THR A 63 6.78 -6.75 1.35
N ASP A 64 5.64 -6.72 2.05
CA ASP A 64 4.37 -6.28 1.44
C ASP A 64 4.41 -4.77 1.17
N VAL A 65 4.97 -4.00 2.11
CA VAL A 65 5.22 -2.56 1.92
C VAL A 65 6.13 -2.33 0.73
N LEU A 66 7.26 -3.05 0.66
CA LEU A 66 8.23 -2.94 -0.42
C LEU A 66 7.59 -3.25 -1.80
N LYS A 67 6.77 -4.29 -1.88
CA LYS A 67 6.02 -4.64 -3.11
C LYS A 67 5.08 -3.52 -3.53
N ALA A 68 4.30 -2.96 -2.61
CA ALA A 68 3.38 -1.88 -2.92
C ALA A 68 4.12 -0.63 -3.42
N LEU A 69 5.23 -0.25 -2.77
CA LEU A 69 6.09 0.85 -3.20
C LEU A 69 6.67 0.61 -4.61
N ALA A 70 7.20 -0.60 -4.85
CA ALA A 70 7.76 -0.99 -6.15
C ALA A 70 6.71 -1.03 -7.28
N LEU A 71 5.43 -1.20 -6.92
CA LEU A 71 4.29 -1.13 -7.84
C LEU A 71 3.72 0.30 -8.01
N GLY A 72 4.32 1.30 -7.37
CA GLY A 72 4.00 2.72 -7.57
C GLY A 72 3.12 3.35 -6.50
N ALA A 73 2.84 2.68 -5.38
CA ALA A 73 2.24 3.34 -4.24
C ALA A 73 3.26 4.30 -3.59
N LYS A 74 2.80 5.49 -3.17
CA LYS A 74 3.57 6.46 -2.38
C LYS A 74 3.81 5.98 -0.96
N ALA A 75 2.78 5.38 -0.35
CA ALA A 75 2.83 4.76 0.96
C ALA A 75 1.67 3.76 1.10
N VAL A 76 1.74 2.93 2.15
CA VAL A 76 0.68 2.01 2.52
C VAL A 76 0.02 2.40 3.84
N LEU A 77 -1.25 2.04 4.00
CA LEU A 77 -2.01 2.21 5.23
C LEU A 77 -2.29 0.84 5.87
N ILE A 78 -2.32 0.82 7.20
CA ILE A 78 -2.56 -0.38 8.00
C ILE A 78 -3.77 -0.18 8.92
N GLY A 79 -4.66 -1.17 8.91
CA GLY A 79 -5.91 -1.14 9.68
C GLY A 79 -5.87 -2.08 10.88
N ARG A 80 -6.24 -3.35 10.66
CA ARG A 80 -6.45 -4.34 11.73
C ARG A 80 -5.24 -4.52 12.67
N SER A 81 -4.02 -4.50 12.16
CA SER A 81 -2.82 -4.67 12.98
C SER A 81 -2.64 -3.56 14.02
N ILE A 82 -3.08 -2.34 13.72
CA ILE A 82 -3.10 -1.24 14.70
C ILE A 82 -4.05 -1.58 15.85
N LEU A 83 -5.25 -2.07 15.55
CA LEU A 83 -6.24 -2.46 16.57
C LEU A 83 -5.75 -3.64 17.42
N TRP A 84 -5.04 -4.60 16.81
CA TRP A 84 -4.44 -5.72 17.53
C TRP A 84 -3.35 -5.26 18.49
N GLY A 85 -2.46 -4.37 18.04
CA GLY A 85 -1.45 -3.76 18.90
C GLY A 85 -2.10 -3.00 20.06
N LEU A 86 -3.13 -2.21 19.77
CA LEU A 86 -3.89 -1.47 20.78
C LEU A 86 -4.50 -2.39 21.84
N ALA A 87 -5.12 -3.50 21.42
CA ALA A 87 -5.75 -4.45 22.33
C ALA A 87 -4.73 -5.17 23.25
N LEU A 88 -3.52 -5.43 22.76
CA LEU A 88 -2.50 -6.17 23.50
C LEU A 88 -1.63 -5.31 24.42
N GLY A 89 -1.48 -4.02 24.11
CA GLY A 89 -0.53 -3.17 24.84
C GLY A 89 -0.82 -1.67 24.78
N GLY A 90 -2.07 -1.27 24.50
CA GLY A 90 -2.44 0.14 24.40
C GLY A 90 -1.61 0.88 23.34
N SER A 91 -1.24 2.12 23.64
CA SER A 91 -0.36 2.93 22.77
C SER A 91 0.98 2.25 22.48
N ASP A 92 1.52 1.50 23.43
CA ASP A 92 2.82 0.83 23.27
C ASP A 92 2.72 -0.34 22.31
N GLY A 93 1.62 -1.08 22.33
CA GLY A 93 1.37 -2.14 21.36
C GLY A 93 1.20 -1.59 19.93
N VAL A 94 0.53 -0.44 19.78
CA VAL A 94 0.46 0.27 18.48
C VAL A 94 1.86 0.68 17.99
N ARG A 95 2.68 1.25 18.88
CA ARG A 95 4.06 1.64 18.55
C ARG A 95 4.89 0.46 18.09
N ARG A 96 4.83 -0.67 18.81
CA ARG A 96 5.56 -1.90 18.45
C ARG A 96 5.18 -2.43 17.08
N VAL A 97 3.89 -2.40 16.71
CA VAL A 97 3.43 -2.80 15.37
C VAL A 97 4.07 -1.94 14.28
N LEU A 98 4.10 -0.61 14.48
CA LEU A 98 4.72 0.32 13.54
C LEU A 98 6.23 0.13 13.44
N GLU A 99 6.91 -0.04 14.58
CA GLU A 99 8.35 -0.26 14.63
C GLU A 99 8.77 -1.58 13.98
N HIS A 100 8.01 -2.66 14.21
CA HIS A 100 8.26 -3.96 13.56
C HIS A 100 8.10 -3.87 12.05
N LEU A 101 7.02 -3.26 11.55
CA LEU A 101 6.83 -3.07 10.10
C LEU A 101 7.93 -2.21 9.49
N ARG A 102 8.38 -1.16 10.19
CA ARG A 102 9.51 -0.33 9.74
C ARG A 102 10.80 -1.14 9.67
N GLY A 103 11.14 -1.89 10.73
CA GLY A 103 12.36 -2.71 10.77
C GLY A 103 12.37 -3.80 9.70
N GLU A 104 11.24 -4.45 9.45
CA GLU A 104 11.13 -5.42 8.35
C GLU A 104 11.28 -4.76 6.97
N LEU A 105 10.75 -3.55 6.76
CA LEU A 105 10.92 -2.81 5.51
C LEU A 105 12.39 -2.43 5.30
N GLU A 106 13.05 -1.88 6.32
CA GLU A 106 14.48 -1.54 6.30
C GLU A 106 15.34 -2.76 5.95
N LEU A 107 15.05 -3.91 6.57
CA LEU A 107 15.73 -5.17 6.25
C LEU A 107 15.49 -5.61 4.80
N ALA A 108 14.25 -5.56 4.32
CA ALA A 108 13.92 -5.94 2.95
C ALA A 108 14.58 -5.01 1.91
N MET A 109 14.62 -3.71 2.19
CA MET A 109 15.33 -2.72 1.37
C MET A 109 16.84 -2.98 1.33
N ALA A 110 17.46 -3.27 2.48
CA ALA A 110 18.87 -3.62 2.55
C ALA A 110 19.19 -4.88 1.72
N LEU A 111 18.38 -5.93 1.85
CA LEU A 111 18.56 -7.20 1.12
C LEU A 111 18.30 -7.08 -0.38
N THR A 112 17.57 -6.05 -0.81
CA THR A 112 17.30 -5.75 -2.24
C THR A 112 18.18 -4.63 -2.80
N GLY A 113 19.17 -4.17 -2.03
CA GLY A 113 20.15 -3.17 -2.46
C GLY A 113 19.57 -1.76 -2.62
N ARG A 114 18.47 -1.42 -1.93
CA ARG A 114 17.84 -0.09 -1.99
C ARG A 114 18.12 0.67 -0.70
N ALA A 115 18.97 1.68 -0.77
CA ALA A 115 19.35 2.52 0.38
C ALA A 115 18.31 3.63 0.70
N ALA A 116 17.41 3.92 -0.24
CA ALA A 116 16.37 4.94 -0.07
C ALA A 116 15.06 4.51 -0.75
N ILE A 117 13.92 5.01 -0.25
CA ILE A 117 12.60 4.75 -0.84
C ILE A 117 12.54 5.16 -2.31
N ALA A 118 13.21 6.25 -2.68
CA ALA A 118 13.29 6.71 -4.07
C ALA A 118 14.00 5.73 -5.03
N GLN A 119 14.74 4.75 -4.49
CA GLN A 119 15.38 3.69 -5.27
C GLN A 119 14.49 2.44 -5.39
N VAL A 120 13.31 2.41 -4.76
CA VAL A 120 12.38 1.28 -4.89
C VAL A 120 11.60 1.45 -6.17
N ASP A 121 11.75 0.50 -7.09
CA ASP A 121 11.16 0.56 -8.43
C ASP A 121 10.68 -0.83 -8.91
N ARG A 122 10.01 -0.85 -10.06
CA ARG A 122 9.34 -2.04 -10.61
C ARG A 122 10.29 -3.22 -10.90
N SER A 123 11.61 -2.99 -11.04
CA SER A 123 12.60 -4.06 -11.27
C SER A 123 12.70 -5.05 -10.12
N LEU A 124 12.24 -4.70 -8.92
CA LEU A 124 12.19 -5.61 -7.78
C LEU A 124 11.09 -6.69 -7.88
N ILE A 125 10.18 -6.57 -8.85
CA ILE A 125 8.95 -7.36 -8.89
C ILE A 125 8.83 -8.09 -10.23
N GLN A 126 8.84 -9.41 -10.16
CA GLN A 126 8.50 -10.29 -11.28
C GLN A 126 7.04 -10.79 -11.12
N ARG A 127 6.24 -10.70 -12.19
CA ARG A 127 4.98 -11.46 -12.29
C ARG A 127 5.36 -12.88 -12.72
N VAL A 128 4.86 -13.87 -11.99
CA VAL A 128 4.99 -15.30 -12.29
C VAL A 128 3.64 -15.81 -12.74
#